data_AF-A0A8T5E1L9-F1
#
_entry.id   AF-A0A8T5E1L9-F1
#
_cell.length_a   1.000
_cell.length_b   1.000
_cell.length_c   1.000
_cell.angle_alpha   90.00
_cell.angle_beta   90.00
_cell.angle_gamma   90.00
#
_symmetry.space_group_name_H-M   'P 1'
#
loop_
_entity.id
_entity.type
_entity.pdbx_description
1 polymer ?
#
loop_
_entity_poly.entity_id
_entity_poly.type
_entity_poly.pdbx_seq_one_letter_code
_entity_poly.pdbx_strand_id
1 'polypeptide(L)'
;MFLSNNSLEISYADSPSYASNVLKLTEHDENAFTQGLEMYGDRLFESTGLYGSSSLREVNASSGQIIRQISFSDDIFAEGITIINNTIILLTWKENIALIIDIDTFDVIGNYTYSGEGWGLCNDGKSYVMSNGSSEISFRNLENFDIISSIVVIEDGIEIPNLNELECVGNSIYANIWGENRIIEINMSSGQVEKSISIDSLEFNKNSSHSVLNGIAYSPSDNAFWITGKYWSKMYLTEFIDDDLRISEDFVTEEEGFLTKYTNKIISFIIIIIIAIFVMPGSWPFFSLIFYKLFKRQTEHLGASGKGAREDEIT
;
A
#
# COMPACT_ATOMS: atom_id res chain seq x y z
N MET A 1 30.71 -46.75 -0.35
CA MET A 1 29.72 -46.31 0.65
C MET A 1 29.92 -44.82 0.85
N PHE A 2 29.23 -43.99 0.06
CA PHE A 2 29.26 -42.54 0.20
C PHE A 2 27.97 -42.12 0.88
N LEU A 3 28.08 -41.38 1.98
CA LEU A 3 26.94 -40.73 2.62
C LEU A 3 26.82 -39.33 2.00
N SER A 4 25.74 -39.08 1.28
CA SER A 4 25.37 -37.73 0.85
C SER A 4 24.78 -36.99 2.04
N ASN A 5 25.45 -35.94 2.50
CA ASN A 5 24.87 -35.01 3.46
C ASN A 5 23.72 -34.26 2.78
N ASN A 6 22.48 -34.68 3.02
CA ASN A 6 21.32 -33.81 2.81
C ASN A 6 21.29 -32.79 3.95
N SER A 7 22.05 -31.70 3.79
CA SER A 7 21.72 -30.45 4.46
C SER A 7 20.38 -29.96 3.93
N LEU A 8 19.37 -29.94 4.78
CA LEU A 8 18.11 -29.27 4.48
C LEU A 8 18.39 -27.76 4.48
N GLU A 9 18.50 -27.17 3.30
CA GLU A 9 18.35 -25.72 3.15
C GLU A 9 16.91 -25.39 3.51
N ILE A 10 16.72 -24.77 4.67
CA ILE A 10 15.46 -24.14 5.02
C ILE A 10 15.43 -22.84 4.23
N SER A 11 14.72 -22.84 3.10
CA SER A 11 14.25 -21.59 2.52
C SER A 11 13.26 -20.98 3.51
N TYR A 12 13.68 -19.93 4.21
CA TYR A 12 12.72 -18.95 4.67
C TYR A 12 11.96 -18.45 3.43
N ALA A 13 10.64 -18.35 3.53
CA ALA A 13 9.85 -17.74 2.47
C ALA A 13 9.89 -16.23 2.72
N ASP A 14 10.43 -15.48 1.77
CA ASP A 14 10.52 -14.01 1.84
C ASP A 14 9.18 -13.41 2.28
N SER A 15 9.24 -12.45 3.20
CA SER A 15 8.05 -11.83 3.77
C SER A 15 7.19 -11.14 2.68
N PRO A 16 5.85 -11.37 2.62
CA PRO A 16 5.00 -10.93 1.51
C PRO A 16 5.12 -9.45 1.13
N SER A 17 5.37 -9.18 -0.16
CA SER A 17 5.42 -7.82 -0.73
C SER A 17 4.02 -7.27 -0.96
N TYR A 18 3.79 -6.05 -0.47
CA TYR A 18 2.54 -5.31 -0.62
C TYR A 18 2.85 -3.94 -1.24
N ALA A 19 1.96 -3.45 -2.09
CA ALA A 19 2.01 -2.11 -2.66
C ALA A 19 1.05 -1.17 -1.92
N SER A 20 1.48 0.09 -1.73
CA SER A 20 0.60 1.17 -1.31
C SER A 20 -0.18 1.74 -2.51
N ASN A 21 -1.51 1.62 -2.44
CA ASN A 21 -2.46 2.15 -3.42
C ASN A 21 -3.06 3.47 -2.91
N VAL A 22 -2.89 4.58 -3.64
CA VAL A 22 -3.32 5.92 -3.21
C VAL A 22 -4.82 6.11 -3.45
N LEU A 23 -5.59 6.18 -2.37
CA LEU A 23 -7.02 6.50 -2.39
C LEU A 23 -7.26 8.02 -2.49
N LYS A 24 -6.40 8.82 -1.84
CA LYS A 24 -6.50 10.28 -1.76
C LYS A 24 -5.12 10.87 -1.46
N LEU A 25 -4.87 12.09 -1.93
CA LEU A 25 -3.72 12.91 -1.55
C LEU A 25 -4.18 14.26 -1.00
N THR A 26 -3.42 14.79 -0.05
CA THR A 26 -3.64 16.07 0.62
C THR A 26 -2.31 16.84 0.64
N GLU A 27 -2.35 18.18 0.70
CA GLU A 27 -1.16 19.00 0.93
C GLU A 27 -0.52 18.71 2.30
N HIS A 28 0.77 19.02 2.45
CA HIS A 28 1.50 18.94 3.72
C HIS A 28 2.47 20.12 3.87
N ASP A 29 2.85 20.44 5.09
CA ASP A 29 3.85 21.49 5.36
C ASP A 29 5.24 20.98 4.98
N GLU A 30 5.81 21.51 3.89
CA GLU A 30 7.16 21.16 3.41
C GLU A 30 8.29 21.54 4.39
N ASN A 31 7.98 22.21 5.50
CA ASN A 31 8.90 22.54 6.59
C ASN A 31 8.77 21.56 7.79
N ALA A 32 7.80 20.64 7.77
CA ALA A 32 7.51 19.73 8.86
C ALA A 32 8.53 18.58 8.93
N PHE A 33 9.25 18.46 10.05
CA PHE A 33 10.11 17.30 10.30
C PHE A 33 9.33 16.23 11.08
N THR A 34 8.37 15.59 10.41
CA THR A 34 7.38 14.67 11.00
C THR A 34 8.03 13.50 11.74
N GLN A 35 7.73 13.36 13.04
CA GLN A 35 8.21 12.27 13.91
C GLN A 35 7.10 11.40 14.49
N GLY A 36 5.84 11.84 14.46
CA GLY A 36 4.68 11.05 14.86
C GLY A 36 3.41 11.56 14.22
N LEU A 37 2.54 10.65 13.77
CA LEU A 37 1.27 10.92 13.15
C LEU A 37 0.20 10.03 13.80
N GLU A 38 -0.95 10.57 14.22
CA GLU A 38 -1.99 9.79 14.92
C GLU A 38 -3.39 10.31 14.55
N MET A 39 -4.32 9.39 14.30
CA MET A 39 -5.73 9.67 13.97
C MET A 39 -6.63 9.36 15.18
N TYR A 40 -7.21 10.40 15.80
CA TYR A 40 -8.16 10.25 16.90
C TYR A 40 -9.58 10.63 16.47
N GLY A 41 -10.34 9.63 16.01
CA GLY A 41 -11.62 9.85 15.34
C GLY A 41 -11.40 10.48 13.97
N ASP A 42 -12.01 11.65 13.72
CA ASP A 42 -11.80 12.44 12.49
C ASP A 42 -10.65 13.46 12.61
N ARG A 43 -9.91 13.47 13.73
CA ARG A 43 -8.86 14.45 14.05
C ARG A 43 -7.48 13.86 13.79
N LEU A 44 -6.66 14.54 12.98
CA LEU A 44 -5.28 14.17 12.72
C LEU A 44 -4.34 15.02 13.58
N PHE A 45 -3.38 14.38 14.24
CA PHE A 45 -2.34 15.03 15.03
C PHE A 45 -0.96 14.74 14.43
N GLU A 46 -0.07 15.72 14.49
CA GLU A 46 1.32 15.61 14.01
C GLU A 46 2.28 16.12 15.09
N SER A 47 3.34 15.34 15.35
CA SER A 47 4.52 15.78 16.09
C SER A 47 5.67 16.05 15.10
N THR A 48 6.33 17.20 15.22
CA THR A 48 7.53 17.53 14.44
C THR A 48 8.75 17.70 15.33
N GLY A 49 9.87 17.12 14.91
CA GLY A 49 11.14 17.18 15.61
C GLY A 49 11.97 18.45 15.37
N LEU A 50 13.27 18.33 15.63
CA LEU A 50 14.32 19.36 15.59
C LEU A 50 14.30 20.35 16.77
N TYR A 51 15.43 20.40 17.49
CA TYR A 51 15.74 21.43 18.50
C TYR A 51 15.50 22.85 17.94
N GLY A 52 14.70 23.65 18.65
CA GLY A 52 14.32 25.01 18.23
C GLY A 52 13.21 25.11 17.16
N SER A 53 12.69 23.98 16.67
CA SER A 53 11.57 23.92 15.73
C SER A 53 10.48 22.91 16.11
N SER A 54 10.67 22.15 17.19
CA SER A 54 9.75 21.09 17.59
C SER A 54 8.35 21.61 17.92
N SER A 55 7.32 20.91 17.45
CA SER A 55 5.92 21.32 17.60
C SER A 55 4.95 20.14 17.68
N LEU A 56 3.84 20.35 18.37
CA LEU A 56 2.66 19.48 18.34
C LEU A 56 1.53 20.23 17.62
N ARG A 57 0.90 19.57 16.66
CA ARG A 57 -0.06 20.16 15.71
C ARG A 57 -1.34 19.35 15.69
N GLU A 58 -2.47 20.03 15.48
CA GLU A 58 -3.70 19.41 14.99
C GLU A 58 -3.91 19.86 13.54
N VAL A 59 -4.09 18.92 12.63
CA VAL A 59 -4.06 19.14 11.17
C VAL A 59 -5.39 18.68 10.55
N ASN A 60 -5.88 19.42 9.56
CA ASN A 60 -7.03 18.99 8.79
C ASN A 60 -6.62 17.97 7.72
N ALA A 61 -6.82 16.68 7.96
CA ALA A 61 -6.46 15.57 7.06
C ALA A 61 -7.00 15.67 5.61
N SER A 62 -8.03 16.51 5.37
CA SER A 62 -8.58 16.74 4.03
C SER A 62 -8.03 17.97 3.30
N SER A 63 -7.17 18.78 3.93
CA SER A 63 -6.61 20.00 3.31
C SER A 63 -5.16 20.33 3.69
N GLY A 64 -4.55 19.63 4.65
CA GLY A 64 -3.19 19.88 5.12
C GLY A 64 -3.05 21.12 6.00
N GLN A 65 -4.15 21.84 6.24
CA GLN A 65 -4.13 23.06 7.03
C GLN A 65 -3.96 22.74 8.53
N ILE A 66 -2.93 23.32 9.14
CA ILE A 66 -2.74 23.30 10.59
C ILE A 66 -3.91 24.09 11.21
N ILE A 67 -4.73 23.38 12.00
CA ILE A 67 -5.88 23.93 12.73
C ILE A 67 -5.37 24.74 13.93
N ARG A 68 -4.35 24.19 14.61
CA ARG A 68 -3.61 24.83 15.72
C ARG A 68 -2.31 24.08 15.99
N GLN A 69 -1.39 24.72 16.70
CA GLN A 69 -0.14 24.11 17.15
C GLN A 69 0.36 24.74 18.46
N ILE A 70 1.21 24.01 19.17
CA ILE A 70 2.16 24.57 20.14
C ILE A 70 3.59 24.31 19.67
N SER A 71 4.52 25.19 20.03
CA SER A 71 5.95 24.98 19.87
C SER A 71 6.56 24.62 21.23
N PHE A 72 7.49 23.67 21.24
CA PHE A 72 8.27 23.34 22.43
C PHE A 72 9.48 24.26 22.56
N SER A 73 10.19 24.19 23.69
CA SER A 73 11.41 24.96 23.92
C SER A 73 12.61 24.40 23.13
N ASP A 74 13.62 25.23 22.91
CA ASP A 74 14.79 24.92 22.05
C ASP A 74 15.56 23.66 22.47
N ASP A 75 15.42 23.23 23.73
CA ASP A 75 16.03 22.04 24.32
C ASP A 75 15.22 20.75 24.17
N ILE A 76 14.00 20.82 23.61
CA ILE A 76 13.17 19.66 23.28
C ILE A 76 13.33 19.29 21.80
N PHE A 77 13.61 18.01 21.53
CA PHE A 77 13.41 17.38 20.24
C PHE A 77 12.20 16.44 20.38
N ALA A 78 11.04 16.86 19.87
CA ALA A 78 9.82 16.07 19.89
C ALA A 78 9.88 14.90 18.91
N GLU A 79 9.39 13.74 19.33
CA GLU A 79 9.41 12.48 18.59
C GLU A 79 7.97 11.92 18.46
N GLY A 80 7.79 10.60 18.33
CA GLY A 80 6.50 9.94 18.15
C GLY A 80 5.43 10.30 19.17
N ILE A 81 4.17 10.28 18.73
CA ILE A 81 2.98 10.56 19.54
C ILE A 81 1.99 9.41 19.49
N THR A 82 1.24 9.21 20.57
CA THR A 82 -0.01 8.43 20.51
C THR A 82 -1.08 9.01 21.43
N ILE A 83 -2.35 8.65 21.22
CA ILE A 83 -3.49 9.21 21.97
C ILE A 83 -4.22 8.13 22.77
N ILE A 84 -4.38 8.38 24.07
CA ILE A 84 -5.21 7.56 24.96
C ILE A 84 -6.06 8.45 25.87
N ASN A 85 -7.35 8.12 26.08
CA ASN A 85 -8.24 8.81 27.02
C ASN A 85 -8.18 10.36 26.93
N ASN A 86 -8.37 10.93 25.74
CA ASN A 86 -8.26 12.38 25.50
C ASN A 86 -6.91 13.03 25.91
N THR A 87 -5.84 12.24 25.93
CA THR A 87 -4.49 12.68 26.29
C THR A 87 -3.51 12.27 25.20
N ILE A 88 -2.73 13.23 24.70
CA ILE A 88 -1.59 12.98 23.80
C ILE A 88 -0.38 12.65 24.67
N ILE A 89 0.28 11.53 24.39
CA ILE A 89 1.60 11.20 24.91
C ILE A 89 2.61 11.47 23.80
N LEU A 90 3.64 12.28 24.09
CA LEU A 90 4.65 12.70 23.13
C LEU A 90 6.05 12.32 23.61
N LEU A 91 6.79 11.56 22.81
CA LEU A 91 8.19 11.19 23.08
C LEU A 91 9.14 12.37 22.86
N THR A 92 10.32 12.27 23.47
CA THR A 92 11.48 13.12 23.20
C THR A 92 12.68 12.28 22.77
N TRP A 93 13.52 12.81 21.87
CA TRP A 93 14.60 12.02 21.29
C TRP A 93 15.61 11.56 22.33
N LYS A 94 16.13 12.49 23.14
CA LYS A 94 17.27 12.26 24.06
C LYS A 94 17.06 12.80 25.46
N GLU A 95 15.95 13.48 25.67
CA GLU A 95 15.63 14.21 26.88
C GLU A 95 15.04 13.27 27.96
N ASN A 96 14.88 11.97 27.63
CA ASN A 96 14.45 10.88 28.52
C ASN A 96 13.04 11.11 29.13
N ILE A 97 12.18 11.84 28.41
CA ILE A 97 10.87 12.32 28.87
C ILE A 97 9.78 11.94 27.86
N ALA A 98 8.64 11.44 28.35
CA ALA A 98 7.38 11.44 27.58
C ALA A 98 6.48 12.54 28.16
N LEU A 99 6.12 13.54 27.37
CA LEU A 99 5.19 14.59 27.80
C LEU A 99 3.76 14.06 27.78
N ILE A 100 2.97 14.44 28.80
CA ILE A 100 1.54 14.14 28.91
C ILE A 100 0.80 15.45 28.64
N ILE A 101 0.01 15.49 27.56
CA ILE A 101 -0.57 16.73 27.00
C ILE A 101 -2.08 16.55 26.84
N ASP A 102 -2.86 17.51 27.35
CA ASP A 102 -4.32 17.52 27.20
C ASP A 102 -4.72 17.77 25.72
N ILE A 103 -5.54 16.89 25.16
CA ILE A 103 -5.85 16.91 23.71
C ILE A 103 -6.60 18.16 23.26
N ASP A 104 -7.37 18.81 24.14
CA ASP A 104 -8.30 19.90 23.76
C ASP A 104 -7.74 21.29 24.08
N THR A 105 -6.73 21.40 24.94
CA THR A 105 -6.00 22.65 25.24
C THR A 105 -4.60 22.71 24.63
N PHE A 106 -3.93 21.57 24.46
CA PHE A 106 -2.47 21.43 24.29
C PHE A 106 -1.65 21.91 25.50
N ASP A 107 -2.24 22.02 26.69
CA ASP A 107 -1.47 22.23 27.92
C ASP A 107 -0.68 20.95 28.29
N VAL A 108 0.60 21.11 28.64
CA VAL A 108 1.44 20.03 29.20
C VAL A 108 1.02 19.80 30.65
N ILE A 109 0.22 18.75 30.89
CA ILE A 109 -0.37 18.43 32.19
C ILE A 109 0.51 17.50 33.05
N GLY A 110 1.54 16.88 32.47
CA GLY A 110 2.50 16.04 33.19
C GLY A 110 3.63 15.49 32.32
N ASN A 111 4.39 14.55 32.87
CA ASN A 111 5.36 13.76 32.12
C ASN A 111 5.60 12.39 32.78
N TYR A 112 6.11 11.45 31.98
CA TYR A 112 6.83 10.26 32.42
C TYR A 112 8.33 10.40 32.08
N THR A 113 9.16 9.54 32.65
CA THR A 113 10.60 9.46 32.35
C THR A 113 11.00 8.06 31.91
N TYR A 114 11.92 7.94 30.95
CA TYR A 114 12.43 6.66 30.46
C TYR A 114 13.93 6.71 30.12
N SER A 115 14.62 5.58 30.29
CA SER A 115 16.00 5.42 29.82
C SER A 115 16.05 5.12 28.33
N GLY A 116 17.03 5.68 27.63
CA GLY A 116 17.28 5.45 26.20
C GLY A 116 16.67 6.51 25.28
N GLU A 117 16.90 6.39 23.97
CA GLU A 117 16.24 7.25 22.98
C GLU A 117 14.75 6.87 22.83
N GLY A 118 13.92 7.84 22.45
CA GLY A 118 12.54 7.60 22.01
C GLY A 118 12.38 7.97 20.55
N TRP A 119 11.77 7.09 19.74
CA TRP A 119 11.55 7.31 18.31
C TRP A 119 10.05 7.28 18.01
N GLY A 120 9.47 6.15 17.60
CA GLY A 120 8.02 6.00 17.38
C GLY A 120 7.24 5.57 18.62
N LEU A 121 5.93 5.87 18.62
CA LEU A 121 5.00 5.53 19.69
C LEU A 121 3.61 5.22 19.10
N CYS A 122 2.98 4.11 19.48
CA CYS A 122 1.55 3.86 19.27
C CYS A 122 0.93 3.20 20.52
N ASN A 123 -0.37 2.86 20.53
CA ASN A 123 -1.00 2.17 21.67
C ASN A 123 -1.86 0.96 21.24
N ASP A 124 -1.75 -0.16 21.98
CA ASP A 124 -2.55 -1.38 21.74
C ASP A 124 -3.85 -1.43 22.57
N GLY A 125 -4.26 -0.28 23.13
CA GLY A 125 -5.33 -0.15 24.12
C GLY A 125 -5.02 -0.74 25.51
N LYS A 126 -3.80 -1.24 25.77
CA LYS A 126 -3.38 -1.85 27.05
C LYS A 126 -2.02 -1.34 27.55
N SER A 127 -1.18 -0.89 26.63
CA SER A 127 0.21 -0.47 26.78
C SER A 127 0.51 0.64 25.77
N TYR A 128 1.52 1.46 26.07
CA TYR A 128 2.21 2.21 25.01
C TYR A 128 3.22 1.27 24.33
N VAL A 129 3.33 1.35 23.01
CA VAL A 129 4.22 0.54 22.18
C VAL A 129 5.26 1.48 21.59
N MET A 130 6.54 1.30 21.92
CA MET A 130 7.58 2.31 21.71
C MET A 130 8.84 1.72 21.07
N SER A 131 9.30 2.34 19.99
CA SER A 131 10.59 2.08 19.33
C SER A 131 11.65 3.11 19.75
N ASN A 132 12.91 2.83 19.41
CA ASN A 132 14.09 3.62 19.80
C ASN A 132 15.23 3.56 18.76
N GLY A 133 14.93 3.23 17.50
CA GLY A 133 15.93 3.04 16.43
C GLY A 133 16.72 1.73 16.49
N SER A 134 16.52 0.87 17.50
CA SER A 134 17.03 -0.51 17.51
C SER A 134 16.06 -1.48 16.83
N SER A 135 16.33 -2.79 16.95
CA SER A 135 15.41 -3.88 16.60
C SER A 135 14.40 -4.21 17.70
N GLU A 136 14.50 -3.60 18.88
CA GLU A 136 13.62 -3.86 20.02
C GLU A 136 12.42 -2.88 20.04
N ILE A 137 11.20 -3.43 20.13
CA ILE A 137 9.99 -2.67 20.47
C ILE A 137 9.60 -2.97 21.92
N SER A 138 9.45 -1.92 22.71
CA SER A 138 9.11 -1.98 24.14
C SER A 138 7.62 -1.74 24.38
N PHE A 139 6.99 -2.58 25.20
CA PHE A 139 5.63 -2.42 25.69
C PHE A 139 5.67 -1.81 27.08
N ARG A 140 4.97 -0.70 27.28
CA ARG A 140 5.11 0.16 28.46
C ARG A 140 3.77 0.39 29.17
N ASN A 141 3.84 0.43 30.48
CA ASN A 141 2.68 0.54 31.35
C ASN A 141 1.99 1.92 31.21
N LEU A 142 0.65 1.91 31.09
CA LEU A 142 -0.15 3.12 30.88
C LEU A 142 -0.18 4.08 32.07
N GLU A 143 0.08 3.60 33.29
CA GLU A 143 0.06 4.41 34.52
C GLU A 143 1.41 5.07 34.83
N ASN A 144 2.54 4.43 34.47
CA ASN A 144 3.87 4.90 34.87
C ASN A 144 5.01 4.80 33.83
N PHE A 145 4.74 4.31 32.62
CA PHE A 145 5.69 4.19 31.50
C PHE A 145 6.86 3.20 31.66
N ASP A 146 6.88 2.40 32.74
CA ASP A 146 7.82 1.30 32.93
C ASP A 146 7.65 0.22 31.84
N ILE A 147 8.74 -0.42 31.44
CA ILE A 147 8.72 -1.54 30.49
C ILE A 147 8.08 -2.77 31.15
N ILE A 148 7.01 -3.27 30.56
CA ILE A 148 6.34 -4.53 30.92
C ILE A 148 7.06 -5.71 30.25
N SER A 149 7.35 -5.57 28.96
CA SER A 149 7.95 -6.58 28.09
C SER A 149 8.48 -5.93 26.81
N SER A 150 9.29 -6.66 26.04
CA SER A 150 9.73 -6.24 24.71
C SER A 150 9.65 -7.40 23.72
N ILE A 151 9.58 -7.07 22.43
CA ILE A 151 9.80 -7.99 21.30
C ILE A 151 11.00 -7.51 20.49
N VAL A 152 11.69 -8.44 19.83
CA VAL A 152 12.70 -8.12 18.81
C VAL A 152 12.07 -8.33 17.45
N VAL A 153 12.15 -7.33 16.57
CA VAL A 153 11.57 -7.36 15.23
C VAL A 153 12.49 -8.15 14.30
N ILE A 154 11.93 -9.16 13.65
CA ILE A 154 12.65 -10.13 12.83
C ILE A 154 11.93 -10.30 11.49
N GLU A 155 12.69 -10.19 10.41
CA GLU A 155 12.26 -10.48 9.04
C GLU A 155 13.21 -11.55 8.48
N ASP A 156 12.66 -12.63 7.93
CA ASP A 156 13.40 -13.73 7.28
C ASP A 156 14.58 -14.31 8.09
N GLY A 157 14.50 -14.22 9.43
CA GLY A 157 15.51 -14.68 10.38
C GLY A 157 16.59 -13.65 10.77
N ILE A 158 16.46 -12.40 10.33
CA ILE A 158 17.38 -11.28 10.59
C ILE A 158 16.67 -10.21 11.44
N GLU A 159 17.35 -9.65 12.43
CA GLU A 159 16.82 -8.51 13.20
C GLU A 159 16.76 -7.23 12.35
N ILE A 160 15.64 -6.50 12.39
CA ILE A 160 15.44 -5.26 11.64
C ILE A 160 15.64 -4.04 12.54
N PRO A 161 16.76 -3.29 12.42
CA PRO A 161 17.04 -2.08 13.19
C PRO A 161 16.39 -0.84 12.56
N ASN A 162 16.68 0.35 13.10
CA ASN A 162 16.21 1.65 12.62
C ASN A 162 14.69 1.83 12.65
N LEU A 163 13.98 1.04 13.47
CA LEU A 163 12.54 1.17 13.70
C LEU A 163 12.24 2.58 14.22
N ASN A 164 11.49 3.34 13.44
CA ASN A 164 11.13 4.73 13.71
C ASN A 164 9.65 4.81 14.08
N GLU A 165 8.90 5.70 13.45
CA GLU A 165 7.48 5.93 13.72
C GLU A 165 6.64 4.64 13.56
N LEU A 166 5.61 4.52 14.42
CA LEU A 166 4.81 3.31 14.62
C LEU A 166 3.31 3.63 14.59
N GLU A 167 2.50 2.70 14.09
CA GLU A 167 1.03 2.71 14.22
C GLU A 167 0.51 1.33 14.64
N CYS A 168 -0.49 1.29 15.53
CA CYS A 168 -0.99 0.10 16.21
C CYS A 168 -2.41 -0.25 15.73
N VAL A 169 -2.57 -1.31 14.92
CA VAL A 169 -3.90 -1.74 14.43
C VAL A 169 -4.16 -3.21 14.76
N GLY A 170 -5.14 -3.45 15.65
CA GLY A 170 -5.60 -4.80 16.00
C GLY A 170 -4.57 -5.61 16.80
N ASN A 171 -3.79 -6.44 16.10
CA ASN A 171 -2.67 -7.23 16.65
C ASN A 171 -1.37 -7.00 15.84
N SER A 172 -1.35 -5.96 15.00
CA SER A 172 -0.23 -5.60 14.16
C SER A 172 0.34 -4.25 14.60
N ILE A 173 1.67 -4.12 14.53
CA ILE A 173 2.39 -2.85 14.63
C ILE A 173 2.92 -2.55 13.23
N TYR A 174 2.49 -1.45 12.62
CA TYR A 174 3.12 -0.91 11.43
C TYR A 174 4.30 -0.06 11.86
N ALA A 175 5.43 -0.16 11.16
CA ALA A 175 6.63 0.62 11.49
C ALA A 175 7.31 1.18 10.23
N ASN A 176 7.74 2.44 10.29
CA ASN A 176 8.72 2.96 9.35
C ASN A 176 10.12 2.46 9.71
N ILE A 177 10.92 2.10 8.70
CA ILE A 177 12.36 1.84 8.88
C ILE A 177 13.12 3.07 8.40
N TRP A 178 13.85 3.73 9.31
CA TRP A 178 14.52 5.00 8.98
C TRP A 178 15.63 4.81 7.95
N GLY A 179 15.41 5.38 6.76
CA GLY A 179 16.31 5.28 5.61
C GLY A 179 15.82 4.36 4.48
N GLU A 180 14.68 3.67 4.66
CA GLU A 180 14.09 2.79 3.64
C GLU A 180 12.75 3.33 3.09
N ASN A 181 12.42 2.96 1.84
CA ASN A 181 11.15 3.30 1.19
C ASN A 181 10.08 2.22 1.45
N ARG A 182 9.91 1.79 2.71
CA ARG A 182 8.89 0.80 3.08
C ARG A 182 8.37 0.95 4.51
N ILE A 183 7.19 0.38 4.73
CA ILE A 183 6.60 0.11 6.04
C ILE A 183 6.62 -1.42 6.22
N ILE A 184 6.89 -1.89 7.43
CA ILE A 184 6.70 -3.31 7.78
C ILE A 184 5.49 -3.47 8.69
N GLU A 185 4.70 -4.54 8.47
CA GLU A 185 3.66 -4.98 9.41
C GLU A 185 4.24 -6.07 10.31
N ILE A 186 4.26 -5.83 11.61
CA ILE A 186 4.91 -6.68 12.62
C ILE A 186 3.83 -7.32 13.50
N ASN A 187 3.88 -8.64 13.68
CA ASN A 187 3.03 -9.33 14.64
C ASN A 187 3.40 -8.94 16.07
N MET A 188 2.48 -8.24 16.74
CA MET A 188 2.66 -7.68 18.08
C MET A 188 2.99 -8.73 19.16
N SER A 189 2.68 -10.01 18.93
CA SER A 189 2.92 -11.11 19.88
C SER A 189 4.22 -11.90 19.63
N SER A 190 4.84 -11.78 18.45
CA SER A 190 6.01 -12.60 18.07
C SER A 190 7.21 -11.81 17.54
N GLY A 191 7.03 -10.54 17.17
CA GLY A 191 8.05 -9.72 16.53
C GLY A 191 8.36 -10.13 15.08
N GLN A 192 7.69 -11.15 14.52
CA GLN A 192 7.87 -11.47 13.10
C GLN A 192 7.23 -10.39 12.23
N VAL A 193 7.93 -9.97 11.18
CA VAL A 193 7.31 -9.24 10.07
C VAL A 193 6.37 -10.20 9.32
N GLU A 194 5.15 -9.75 9.07
CA GLU A 194 4.12 -10.50 8.31
C GLU A 194 3.88 -9.90 6.92
N LYS A 195 4.23 -8.63 6.69
CA LYS A 195 4.19 -7.95 5.37
C LYS A 195 5.27 -6.88 5.25
N SER A 196 5.79 -6.69 4.03
CA SER A 196 6.67 -5.59 3.65
C SER A 196 5.96 -4.71 2.61
N ILE A 197 5.55 -3.50 3.01
CA ILE A 197 4.75 -2.58 2.20
C ILE A 197 5.65 -1.54 1.51
N SER A 198 5.76 -1.60 0.19
CA SER A 198 6.47 -0.61 -0.61
C SER A 198 5.69 0.70 -0.76
N ILE A 199 6.41 1.81 -0.59
CA ILE A 199 5.92 3.18 -0.84
C ILE A 199 6.52 3.83 -2.09
N ASP A 200 7.20 3.07 -2.95
CA ASP A 200 7.91 3.68 -4.08
C ASP A 200 7.00 4.34 -5.12
N SER A 201 5.69 3.99 -5.10
CA SER A 201 4.59 4.64 -5.82
C SER A 201 4.30 6.08 -5.37
N LEU A 202 4.72 6.49 -4.16
CA LEU A 202 4.43 7.82 -3.60
C LEU A 202 5.41 8.88 -4.15
N GLU A 203 4.86 10.04 -4.52
CA GLU A 203 5.66 11.17 -5.02
C GLU A 203 6.17 12.04 -3.86
N PHE A 204 7.50 12.08 -3.68
CA PHE A 204 8.19 12.97 -2.74
C PHE A 204 9.56 13.36 -3.27
N ASN A 205 10.26 14.27 -2.58
CA ASN A 205 11.56 14.77 -3.02
C ASN A 205 12.70 13.77 -2.74
N LYS A 206 12.72 12.65 -3.46
CA LYS A 206 13.73 11.56 -3.38
C LYS A 206 15.19 12.04 -3.61
N ASN A 207 15.43 13.30 -3.99
CA ASN A 207 16.76 13.91 -4.13
C ASN A 207 17.28 14.56 -2.84
N SER A 208 16.44 14.78 -1.82
CA SER A 208 16.86 15.34 -0.53
C SER A 208 17.11 14.22 0.47
N SER A 209 18.34 14.12 0.98
CA SER A 209 18.73 13.16 2.03
C SER A 209 18.02 13.37 3.38
N HIS A 210 17.24 14.45 3.51
CA HIS A 210 16.39 14.72 4.67
C HIS A 210 14.90 14.45 4.41
N SER A 211 14.50 14.18 3.15
CA SER A 211 13.11 13.99 2.72
C SER A 211 12.63 12.53 2.86
N VAL A 212 12.85 11.92 4.02
CA VAL A 212 12.59 10.48 4.24
C VAL A 212 11.14 10.20 4.65
N LEU A 213 10.63 9.03 4.28
CA LEU A 213 9.39 8.43 4.82
C LEU A 213 9.43 8.46 6.36
N ASN A 214 8.37 9.00 6.98
CA ASN A 214 8.12 8.96 8.42
C ASN A 214 6.72 9.53 8.74
N GLY A 215 5.86 8.77 9.40
CA GLY A 215 4.48 9.16 9.68
C GLY A 215 3.47 8.17 9.10
N ILE A 216 2.77 7.44 9.97
CA ILE A 216 1.74 6.45 9.66
C ILE A 216 0.55 6.68 10.60
N ALA A 217 -0.66 6.92 10.08
CA ALA A 217 -1.85 7.02 10.92
C ALA A 217 -3.07 6.34 10.28
N TYR A 218 -3.62 5.33 10.93
CA TYR A 218 -4.75 4.54 10.46
C TYR A 218 -6.06 5.32 10.59
N SER A 219 -6.81 5.45 9.49
CA SER A 219 -8.16 6.01 9.46
C SER A 219 -9.20 4.88 9.56
N PRO A 220 -9.89 4.69 10.70
CA PRO A 220 -10.86 3.60 10.85
C PRO A 220 -12.14 3.81 10.03
N SER A 221 -12.40 5.04 9.58
CA SER A 221 -13.54 5.40 8.72
C SER A 221 -13.27 5.10 7.24
N ASP A 222 -12.02 5.19 6.80
CA ASP A 222 -11.59 4.84 5.43
C ASP A 222 -11.05 3.41 5.31
N ASN A 223 -10.71 2.76 6.43
CA ASN A 223 -9.96 1.49 6.50
C ASN A 223 -8.62 1.55 5.73
N ALA A 224 -7.91 2.67 5.87
CA ALA A 224 -6.70 3.00 5.13
C ALA A 224 -5.74 3.84 5.97
N PHE A 225 -4.47 3.95 5.57
CA PHE A 225 -3.43 4.62 6.34
C PHE A 225 -3.06 5.96 5.70
N TRP A 226 -3.02 7.04 6.49
CA TRP A 226 -2.31 8.26 6.11
C TRP A 226 -0.80 8.03 6.24
N ILE A 227 -0.06 8.30 5.17
CA ILE A 227 1.39 8.23 5.09
C ILE A 227 1.95 9.59 4.69
N THR A 228 3.05 10.00 5.32
CA THR A 228 3.82 11.18 4.93
C THR A 228 5.32 10.97 5.19
N GLY A 229 6.09 12.04 5.14
CA GLY A 229 7.49 12.02 5.50
C GLY A 229 8.04 13.40 5.85
N LYS A 230 9.25 13.38 6.40
CA LYS A 230 9.96 14.58 6.85
C LYS A 230 10.19 15.47 5.63
N TYR A 231 9.75 16.73 5.69
CA TYR A 231 9.76 17.69 4.57
C TYR A 231 9.00 17.24 3.30
N TRP A 232 8.08 16.28 3.39
CA TRP A 232 7.19 15.97 2.26
C TRP A 232 6.16 17.09 2.10
N SER A 233 5.81 17.42 0.85
CA SER A 233 4.77 18.41 0.52
C SER A 233 3.38 17.80 0.36
N LYS A 234 3.22 16.50 0.62
CA LYS A 234 1.97 15.73 0.52
C LYS A 234 1.81 14.72 1.65
N MET A 235 0.56 14.49 2.06
CA MET A 235 0.13 13.28 2.77
C MET A 235 -0.71 12.42 1.83
N TYR A 236 -0.60 11.09 1.94
CA TYR A 236 -1.31 10.12 1.11
C TYR A 236 -2.16 9.21 1.98
N LEU A 237 -3.46 9.09 1.68
CA LEU A 237 -4.31 8.03 2.23
C LEU A 237 -4.16 6.80 1.34
N THR A 238 -3.63 5.71 1.88
CA THR A 238 -3.28 4.51 1.14
C THR A 238 -3.93 3.25 1.70
N GLU A 239 -4.43 2.42 0.79
CA GLU A 239 -4.73 1.01 1.05
C GLU A 239 -3.47 0.16 0.79
N PHE A 240 -3.29 -0.92 1.53
CA PHE A 240 -2.18 -1.86 1.33
C PHE A 240 -2.69 -3.11 0.60
N ILE A 241 -2.24 -3.31 -0.63
CA ILE A 241 -2.70 -4.36 -1.53
C ILE A 241 -1.55 -5.34 -1.79
N ASP A 242 -1.84 -6.63 -1.75
CA ASP A 242 -0.90 -7.71 -2.06
C ASP A 242 -0.37 -7.58 -3.50
N ASP A 243 0.96 -7.60 -3.71
CA ASP A 243 1.52 -7.39 -5.05
C ASP A 243 1.14 -8.52 -6.03
N ASP A 244 0.96 -9.77 -5.56
CA ASP A 244 0.53 -10.88 -6.43
C ASP A 244 -0.90 -10.66 -6.94
N LEU A 245 -1.78 -10.08 -6.09
CA LEU A 245 -3.12 -9.67 -6.51
C LEU A 245 -3.05 -8.50 -7.50
N ARG A 246 -2.25 -7.48 -7.22
CA ARG A 246 -2.12 -6.28 -8.05
C ARG A 246 -1.59 -6.62 -9.46
N ILE A 247 -0.58 -7.47 -9.56
CA ILE A 247 -0.04 -7.96 -10.84
C ILE A 247 -1.11 -8.75 -11.62
N SER A 248 -2.00 -9.48 -10.93
CA SER A 248 -3.07 -10.23 -11.59
C SER A 248 -4.14 -9.31 -12.21
N GLU A 249 -4.48 -8.19 -11.57
CA GLU A 249 -5.43 -7.20 -12.12
C GLU A 249 -4.80 -6.38 -13.26
N ASP A 250 -3.54 -5.96 -13.13
CA ASP A 250 -2.79 -5.29 -14.21
C ASP A 250 -2.75 -6.19 -15.47
N PHE A 251 -2.49 -7.49 -15.33
CA PHE A 251 -2.46 -8.44 -16.46
C PHE A 251 -3.83 -8.63 -17.11
N VAL A 252 -4.90 -8.81 -16.31
CA VAL A 252 -6.27 -9.00 -16.84
C VAL A 252 -6.74 -7.74 -17.57
N THR A 253 -6.47 -6.55 -17.05
CA THR A 253 -6.88 -5.29 -17.69
C THR A 253 -6.09 -4.99 -18.97
N GLU A 254 -4.81 -5.38 -19.06
CA GLU A 254 -4.08 -5.35 -20.34
C GLU A 254 -4.65 -6.33 -21.38
N GLU A 255 -5.02 -7.56 -21.00
CA GLU A 255 -5.60 -8.54 -21.92
C GLU A 255 -6.98 -8.09 -22.44
N GLU A 256 -7.88 -7.66 -21.55
CA GLU A 256 -9.19 -7.11 -21.96
C GLU A 256 -9.04 -5.86 -22.84
N GLY A 257 -8.10 -4.97 -22.50
CA GLY A 257 -7.77 -3.79 -23.29
C GLY A 257 -7.25 -4.15 -24.69
N PHE A 258 -6.38 -5.17 -24.80
CA PHE A 258 -5.87 -5.68 -26.06
C PHE A 258 -6.97 -6.32 -26.91
N LEU A 259 -7.78 -7.21 -26.34
CA LEU A 259 -8.89 -7.88 -27.02
C LEU A 259 -9.94 -6.87 -27.50
N THR A 260 -10.29 -5.88 -26.68
CA THR A 260 -11.22 -4.79 -27.04
C THR A 260 -10.66 -3.92 -28.18
N LYS A 261 -9.36 -3.61 -28.15
CA LYS A 261 -8.67 -2.84 -29.20
C LYS A 261 -8.55 -3.60 -30.52
N TYR A 262 -8.39 -4.93 -30.46
CA TYR A 262 -8.28 -5.80 -31.64
C TYR A 262 -9.65 -6.09 -32.28
N THR A 263 -10.65 -6.43 -31.48
CA THR A 263 -12.04 -6.63 -31.96
C THR A 263 -12.61 -5.36 -32.60
N ASN A 264 -12.42 -4.18 -32.01
CA ASN A 264 -12.84 -2.91 -32.62
C ASN A 264 -12.15 -2.63 -33.96
N LYS A 265 -10.87 -3.00 -34.13
CA LYS A 265 -10.19 -2.93 -35.45
C LYS A 265 -10.82 -3.87 -36.47
N ILE A 266 -11.13 -5.11 -36.09
CA ILE A 266 -11.80 -6.08 -36.97
C ILE A 266 -13.20 -5.60 -37.36
N ILE A 267 -14.00 -5.11 -36.40
CA ILE A 267 -15.35 -4.58 -36.64
C ILE A 267 -15.29 -3.39 -37.59
N SER A 268 -14.38 -2.44 -37.38
CA SER A 268 -14.16 -1.29 -38.28
C SER A 268 -13.78 -1.73 -39.70
N PHE A 269 -12.89 -2.71 -39.84
CA PHE A 269 -12.48 -3.25 -41.14
C PHE A 269 -13.63 -3.98 -41.86
N ILE A 270 -14.45 -4.75 -41.14
CA ILE A 270 -15.65 -5.41 -41.67
C ILE A 270 -16.68 -4.36 -42.13
N ILE A 271 -16.90 -3.30 -41.34
CA ILE A 271 -17.80 -2.19 -41.70
C ILE A 271 -17.32 -1.49 -42.98
N ILE A 272 -16.03 -1.22 -43.12
CA ILE A 272 -15.44 -0.65 -44.35
C ILE A 272 -15.68 -1.57 -45.56
N ILE A 273 -15.50 -2.89 -45.41
CA ILE A 273 -15.77 -3.86 -46.48
C ILE A 273 -17.26 -3.88 -46.86
N ILE A 274 -18.17 -3.88 -45.87
CA ILE A 274 -19.63 -3.85 -46.11
C ILE A 274 -20.01 -2.56 -46.85
N ILE A 275 -19.52 -1.40 -46.39
CA ILE A 275 -19.76 -0.11 -47.06
C ILE A 275 -19.23 -0.14 -48.50
N ALA A 276 -18.03 -0.67 -48.75
CA ALA A 276 -17.48 -0.78 -50.10
C ALA A 276 -18.33 -1.69 -51.02
N ILE A 277 -18.87 -2.81 -50.50
CA ILE A 277 -19.74 -3.72 -51.26
C ILE A 277 -21.08 -3.08 -51.61
N PHE A 278 -21.71 -2.38 -50.66
CA PHE A 278 -23.10 -1.89 -50.80
C PHE A 278 -23.23 -0.46 -51.33
N VAL A 279 -22.21 0.40 -51.19
CA VAL A 279 -22.28 1.83 -51.58
C VAL A 279 -21.67 2.11 -52.97
N MET A 280 -20.81 1.23 -53.49
CA MET A 280 -20.22 1.43 -54.83
C MET A 280 -21.23 1.11 -55.96
N PRO A 281 -21.61 2.08 -56.81
CA PRO A 281 -22.60 1.88 -57.87
C PRO A 281 -22.01 1.05 -59.03
N GLY A 282 -22.09 -0.28 -58.91
CA GLY A 282 -21.59 -1.22 -59.92
C GLY A 282 -21.31 -2.64 -59.42
N SER A 283 -21.31 -2.88 -58.11
CA SER A 283 -21.01 -4.21 -57.52
C SER A 283 -22.10 -5.27 -57.80
N TRP A 284 -23.37 -4.86 -57.78
CA TRP A 284 -24.54 -5.76 -57.78
C TRP A 284 -24.61 -6.76 -58.96
N PRO A 285 -24.37 -6.36 -60.22
CA PRO A 285 -24.43 -7.28 -61.36
C PRO A 285 -23.32 -8.33 -61.36
N PHE A 286 -22.18 -8.05 -60.72
CA PHE A 286 -21.05 -8.99 -60.65
C PHE A 286 -21.28 -10.04 -59.57
N PHE A 287 -21.79 -9.63 -58.41
CA PHE A 287 -22.16 -10.54 -57.32
C PHE A 287 -23.30 -11.49 -57.72
N SER A 288 -24.34 -11.00 -58.41
CA SER A 288 -25.45 -11.86 -58.85
C SER A 288 -24.99 -12.99 -59.80
N LEU A 289 -24.00 -12.71 -60.65
CA LEU A 289 -23.44 -13.69 -61.59
C LEU A 289 -22.57 -14.76 -60.90
N ILE A 290 -21.89 -14.40 -59.80
CA ILE A 290 -21.18 -15.37 -58.93
C ILE A 290 -22.18 -16.21 -58.13
N PHE A 291 -23.18 -15.58 -57.50
CA PHE A 291 -24.21 -16.28 -56.73
C PHE A 291 -24.98 -17.29 -57.59
N TYR A 292 -25.36 -16.89 -58.82
CA TYR A 292 -26.00 -17.76 -59.80
C TYR A 292 -25.15 -18.99 -60.15
N LYS A 293 -23.84 -18.82 -60.35
CA LYS A 293 -22.92 -19.94 -60.62
C LYS A 293 -22.76 -20.89 -59.44
N LEU A 294 -22.75 -20.39 -58.20
CA LEU A 294 -22.63 -21.21 -57.00
C LEU A 294 -23.90 -22.04 -56.76
N PHE A 295 -25.08 -21.42 -56.78
CA PHE A 295 -26.34 -22.13 -56.51
C PHE A 295 -26.74 -23.09 -57.63
N LYS A 296 -26.50 -22.76 -58.91
CA LYS A 296 -26.73 -23.69 -60.02
C LYS A 296 -25.95 -25.02 -59.84
N ARG A 297 -24.76 -24.95 -59.27
CA ARG A 297 -23.89 -26.13 -59.06
C ARG A 297 -24.43 -27.10 -58.00
N GLN A 298 -25.28 -26.65 -57.08
CA GLN A 298 -25.95 -27.54 -56.12
C GLN A 298 -27.15 -28.27 -56.75
N THR A 299 -27.89 -27.62 -57.64
CA THR A 299 -29.06 -28.25 -58.31
C THR A 299 -28.70 -29.42 -59.24
N GLU A 300 -27.45 -29.49 -59.72
CA GLU A 300 -27.00 -30.54 -60.64
C GLU A 300 -26.67 -31.88 -59.94
N HIS A 301 -26.57 -31.91 -58.60
CA HIS A 301 -26.03 -33.06 -57.87
C HIS A 301 -27.06 -34.02 -57.23
N LEU A 302 -28.36 -33.72 -57.36
CA LEU A 302 -29.48 -34.52 -56.80
C LEU A 302 -30.18 -35.44 -57.83
N GLY A 303 -29.63 -35.56 -59.05
CA GLY A 303 -30.35 -36.08 -60.22
C GLY A 303 -29.99 -37.48 -60.73
N ALA A 304 -29.19 -38.30 -60.03
CA ALA A 304 -28.72 -39.59 -60.57
C ALA A 304 -28.42 -40.69 -59.53
N SER A 305 -29.45 -41.40 -59.06
CA SER A 305 -29.30 -42.78 -58.55
C SER A 305 -30.65 -43.52 -58.53
N GLY A 306 -30.77 -44.62 -59.26
CA GLY A 306 -31.97 -45.48 -59.26
C GLY A 306 -32.13 -46.36 -60.50
N LYS A 307 -32.34 -47.68 -60.29
CA LYS A 307 -32.30 -48.79 -61.28
C LYS A 307 -30.86 -49.08 -61.77
N GLY A 308 -30.31 -50.30 -61.78
CA GLY A 308 -30.84 -51.66 -61.53
C GLY A 308 -31.14 -52.40 -62.85
N ALA A 309 -30.95 -53.71 -63.03
CA ALA A 309 -30.35 -54.79 -62.21
C ALA A 309 -30.20 -56.07 -63.09
N ARG A 310 -29.72 -57.20 -62.52
CA ARG A 310 -29.75 -58.60 -63.05
C ARG A 310 -28.69 -58.99 -64.11
N GLU A 311 -27.92 -60.08 -63.91
CA GLU A 311 -28.13 -61.54 -64.21
C GLU A 311 -28.00 -61.87 -65.72
N ASP A 312 -27.33 -62.94 -66.20
CA ASP A 312 -26.28 -63.86 -65.65
C ASP A 312 -25.40 -64.32 -66.87
N GLU A 313 -24.89 -65.53 -67.19
CA GLU A 313 -24.93 -66.92 -66.67
C GLU A 313 -23.82 -67.78 -67.38
N ILE A 314 -23.44 -68.95 -66.84
CA ILE A 314 -22.70 -70.08 -67.49
C ILE A 314 -21.20 -69.79 -67.86
N THR A 315 -20.21 -70.70 -67.71
CA THR A 315 -20.17 -72.17 -67.47
C THR A 315 -19.26 -72.53 -66.29
#